data_AF-A0A2E4FQT8-F1
#
_entry.id   AF-A0A2E4FQT8-F1
#
_cell.length_a   1.000
_cell.length_b   1.000
_cell.length_c   1.000
_cell.angle_alpha   90.00
_cell.angle_beta   90.00
_cell.angle_gamma   90.00
#
_symmetry.space_group_name_H-M   'P 1'
#
loop_
_entity.id
_entity.type
_entity.pdbx_description
1 polymer ?
#
loop_
_entity_poly.entity_id
_entity_poly.type
_entity_poly.pdbx_seq_one_letter_code
_entity_poly.pdbx_strand_id
1 'polypeptide(L)'
;MPHPFLSRSFRGATLVAALVVQVGCGGEGVTPSALQVGVSWELAQLRAATLSDIEYAYRLTVPRARDTPITGALVAEFGWSDDRGRDLVLDFKDAAERVRMVSANGADVVWRV
;
A
#
# COMPACT_ATOMS: atom_id res chain seq x y z
N MET A 1 24.79 -16.25 83.84
CA MET A 1 23.95 -17.31 83.26
C MET A 1 22.56 -16.73 83.01
N PRO A 2 21.83 -17.07 81.93
CA PRO A 2 22.17 -17.18 80.51
C PRO A 2 21.40 -16.13 79.64
N HIS A 3 21.81 -15.95 78.38
CA HIS A 3 21.02 -15.37 77.27
C HIS A 3 19.77 -16.26 76.98
N PRO A 4 18.80 -15.96 76.07
CA PRO A 4 18.95 -15.10 74.89
C PRO A 4 17.68 -14.51 74.19
N PHE A 5 17.92 -13.92 73.00
CA PHE A 5 17.11 -13.93 71.76
C PHE A 5 15.63 -13.52 71.79
N LEU A 6 15.28 -12.45 71.03
CA LEU A 6 14.60 -12.53 69.71
C LEU A 6 14.29 -11.09 69.24
N SER A 7 14.94 -10.61 68.19
CA SER A 7 14.37 -10.45 66.84
C SER A 7 13.15 -9.52 66.75
N ARG A 8 13.24 -8.50 65.89
CA ARG A 8 12.51 -8.55 64.61
C ARG A 8 12.99 -7.46 63.66
N SER A 9 13.37 -7.96 62.49
CA SER A 9 13.89 -7.26 61.33
C SER A 9 12.91 -6.23 60.75
N PHE A 10 13.50 -5.17 60.21
CA PHE A 10 12.87 -3.99 59.64
C PHE A 10 12.30 -4.29 58.24
N ARG A 11 11.02 -3.94 58.10
CA ARG A 11 10.20 -3.62 56.91
C ARG A 11 10.86 -3.73 55.52
N GLY A 12 10.17 -4.44 54.63
CA GLY A 12 10.27 -4.27 53.19
C GLY A 12 9.03 -4.82 52.51
N ALA A 13 8.11 -3.94 52.11
CA ALA A 13 6.93 -4.27 51.33
C ALA A 13 7.37 -4.46 49.86
N THR A 14 7.19 -5.65 49.31
CA THR A 14 7.43 -5.92 47.88
C THR A 14 6.12 -6.24 47.20
N LEU A 15 5.59 -5.26 46.48
CA LEU A 15 4.55 -5.41 45.47
C LEU A 15 5.08 -6.30 44.34
N VAL A 16 4.42 -7.41 44.07
CA VAL A 16 4.61 -8.15 42.81
C VAL A 16 3.29 -8.11 42.06
N ALA A 17 3.17 -7.16 41.13
CA ALA A 17 2.10 -7.14 40.15
C ALA A 17 2.41 -8.23 39.10
N ALA A 18 1.56 -9.24 39.00
CA ALA A 18 1.66 -10.26 37.97
C ALA A 18 1.20 -9.67 36.62
N LEU A 19 2.16 -9.28 35.77
CA LEU A 19 1.92 -8.88 34.39
C LEU A 19 1.81 -10.15 33.53
N VAL A 20 0.59 -10.58 33.22
CA VAL A 20 0.34 -11.69 32.29
C VAL A 20 0.59 -11.18 30.86
N VAL A 21 1.75 -11.51 30.28
CA VAL A 21 2.03 -11.29 28.86
C VAL A 21 1.39 -12.43 28.08
N GLN A 22 0.21 -12.18 27.49
CA GLN A 22 -0.36 -13.07 26.47
C GLN A 22 0.38 -12.82 25.16
N VAL A 23 1.36 -13.67 24.84
CA VAL A 23 1.87 -13.81 23.47
C VAL A 23 0.84 -14.62 22.68
N GLY A 24 -0.12 -13.92 22.09
CA GLY A 24 -1.02 -14.48 21.09
C GLY A 24 -0.40 -14.38 19.71
N CYS A 25 0.54 -15.27 19.38
CA CYS A 25 0.85 -15.59 17.98
C CYS A 25 -0.07 -16.73 17.54
N GLY A 26 -1.29 -16.38 17.16
CA GLY A 26 -2.17 -17.26 16.40
C GLY A 26 -2.17 -16.76 14.96
N GLY A 27 -1.46 -17.45 14.08
CA GLY A 27 -1.47 -17.15 12.66
C GLY A 27 -2.89 -17.29 12.12
N GLU A 28 -3.54 -16.16 11.85
CA GLU A 28 -4.70 -16.15 11.00
C GLU A 28 -4.24 -16.62 9.62
N GLY A 29 -4.72 -17.80 9.24
CA GLY A 29 -4.62 -18.28 7.88
C GLY A 29 -5.17 -17.17 6.99
N VAL A 30 -4.29 -16.58 6.19
CA VAL A 30 -4.66 -15.69 5.11
C VAL A 30 -5.53 -16.52 4.17
N THR A 31 -6.82 -16.50 4.41
CA THR A 31 -7.80 -16.85 3.39
C THR A 31 -7.47 -15.93 2.23
N PRO A 32 -7.29 -16.43 0.99
CA PRO A 32 -7.11 -15.55 -0.14
C PRO A 32 -8.31 -14.61 -0.12
N SER A 33 -8.09 -13.34 0.23
CA SER A 33 -9.17 -12.38 0.22
C SER A 33 -9.70 -12.43 -1.20
N ALA A 34 -10.95 -12.84 -1.36
CA ALA A 34 -11.62 -12.79 -2.65
C ALA A 34 -11.28 -11.43 -3.25
N LEU A 35 -10.65 -11.43 -4.43
CA LEU A 35 -10.20 -10.20 -5.09
C LEU A 35 -11.36 -9.21 -5.04
N GLN A 36 -11.20 -8.15 -4.24
CA GLN A 36 -12.28 -7.21 -4.03
C GLN A 36 -12.52 -6.47 -5.34
N VAL A 37 -13.77 -6.49 -5.80
CA VAL A 37 -14.23 -5.67 -6.92
C VAL A 37 -14.05 -4.21 -6.53
N GLY A 38 -13.14 -3.51 -7.21
CA GLY A 38 -12.81 -2.11 -6.92
C GLY A 38 -11.34 -1.80 -7.18
N VAL A 39 -10.94 -0.56 -6.92
CA VAL A 39 -9.51 -0.21 -6.92
C VAL A 39 -8.88 -0.87 -5.69
N SER A 40 -7.85 -1.69 -5.89
CA SER A 40 -7.14 -2.33 -4.77
C SER A 40 -6.68 -1.27 -3.78
N TRP A 41 -7.11 -1.38 -2.52
CA TRP A 41 -6.71 -0.47 -1.45
C TRP A 41 -5.19 -0.47 -1.25
N GLU A 42 -4.57 -1.65 -1.34
CA GLU A 42 -3.12 -1.79 -1.26
C GLU A 42 -2.42 -1.03 -2.40
N LEU A 43 -2.98 -1.09 -3.60
CA LEU A 43 -2.45 -0.38 -4.75
C LEU A 43 -2.62 1.14 -4.63
N ALA A 44 -3.75 1.60 -4.09
CA ALA A 44 -3.97 3.01 -3.79
C ALA A 44 -2.96 3.53 -2.76
N GLN A 45 -2.75 2.79 -1.66
CA GLN A 45 -1.74 3.15 -0.65
C GLN A 45 -0.32 3.14 -1.22
N LEU A 46 0.00 2.16 -2.07
CA LEU A 46 1.30 2.10 -2.74
C LEU A 46 1.54 3.36 -3.57
N ARG A 47 0.59 3.73 -4.44
CA ARG A 47 0.69 4.94 -5.27
C ARG A 47 0.83 6.20 -4.43
N ALA A 48 0.04 6.34 -3.36
CA ALA A 48 0.13 7.49 -2.47
C ALA A 48 1.49 7.61 -1.78
N ALA A 49 2.19 6.48 -1.56
CA ALA A 49 3.52 6.46 -0.97
C ALA A 49 4.66 6.68 -1.97
N THR A 50 4.47 6.36 -3.26
CA THR A 50 5.55 6.36 -4.26
C THR A 50 5.39 7.38 -5.38
N LEU A 51 4.20 7.95 -5.56
CA LEU A 51 3.89 8.95 -6.58
C LEU A 51 3.60 10.30 -5.93
N SER A 52 4.09 11.36 -6.56
CA SER A 52 3.95 12.75 -6.10
C SER A 52 3.78 13.68 -7.30
N ASP A 53 3.33 14.91 -7.05
CA ASP A 53 3.28 16.00 -8.04
C ASP A 53 2.61 15.58 -9.36
N ILE A 54 1.46 14.91 -9.24
CA ILE A 54 0.78 14.29 -10.37
C ILE A 54 0.01 15.35 -11.17
N GLU A 55 0.38 15.49 -12.44
CA GLU A 55 -0.28 16.33 -13.43
C GLU A 55 -0.72 15.50 -14.65
N TYR A 56 -1.90 15.83 -15.18
CA TYR A 56 -2.44 15.15 -16.35
C TYR A 56 -2.81 16.15 -17.44
N ALA A 57 -2.28 15.93 -18.64
CA ALA A 57 -2.67 16.65 -19.85
C ALA A 57 -3.39 15.70 -20.81
N TYR A 58 -4.66 15.98 -21.07
CA TYR A 58 -5.48 15.23 -22.02
C TYR A 58 -5.60 15.98 -23.34
N ARG A 59 -5.30 15.30 -24.44
CA ARG A 59 -5.63 15.76 -25.79
C ARG A 59 -6.62 14.80 -26.41
N LEU A 60 -7.88 15.19 -26.46
CA LEU A 60 -8.99 14.34 -26.89
C LEU A 60 -9.63 14.85 -28.18
N THR A 61 -10.00 13.90 -29.04
CA THR A 61 -10.90 14.10 -30.17
C THR A 61 -12.25 13.53 -29.80
N VAL A 62 -13.25 14.39 -29.62
CA VAL A 62 -14.62 14.00 -29.26
C VAL A 62 -15.51 14.05 -30.52
N PRO A 63 -15.93 12.91 -31.07
CA PRO A 63 -16.80 12.88 -32.23
C PRO A 63 -18.23 13.30 -31.88
N ARG A 64 -18.99 13.78 -32.88
CA ARG A 64 -20.43 14.08 -32.71
C ARG A 64 -21.27 12.81 -32.58
N ALA A 65 -20.90 11.76 -33.32
CA ALA A 65 -21.60 10.49 -33.32
C ALA A 65 -21.28 9.70 -32.03
N ARG A 66 -22.31 9.20 -31.35
CA ARG A 66 -22.18 8.58 -30.01
C ARG A 66 -21.61 7.17 -30.03
N ASP A 67 -21.69 6.51 -31.18
CA ASP A 67 -21.16 5.18 -31.46
C ASP A 67 -19.68 5.20 -31.88
N THR A 68 -19.12 6.39 -32.13
CA THR A 68 -17.72 6.56 -32.46
C THR A 68 -16.90 6.78 -31.17
N PRO A 69 -15.82 6.02 -30.94
CA PRO A 69 -14.98 6.19 -29.74
C PRO A 69 -14.32 7.58 -29.66
N ILE A 70 -14.20 8.10 -28.45
CA ILE A 70 -13.27 9.21 -28.16
C ILE A 70 -11.84 8.66 -28.30
N THR A 71 -11.01 9.37 -29.05
CA THR A 71 -9.60 9.04 -29.23
C THR A 71 -8.73 10.17 -28.69
N GLY A 72 -7.45 9.89 -28.43
CA GLY A 72 -6.56 10.92 -27.92
C GLY A 72 -5.31 10.38 -27.28
N ALA A 73 -4.61 11.29 -26.61
CA ALA A 73 -3.43 11.00 -25.81
C ALA A 73 -3.61 11.55 -24.38
N LEU A 74 -3.06 10.82 -23.42
CA LEU A 74 -2.87 11.25 -22.04
C LEU A 74 -1.36 11.37 -21.82
N VAL A 75 -0.91 12.54 -21.37
CA VAL A 75 0.42 12.71 -20.79
C VAL A 75 0.24 12.83 -19.28
N ALA A 76 0.87 11.92 -18.55
CA ALA A 76 0.93 11.95 -17.10
C ALA A 76 2.35 12.32 -16.68
N GLU A 77 2.48 13.42 -15.94
CA GLU A 77 3.74 13.87 -15.35
C GLU A 77 3.62 13.68 -13.84
N PHE A 78 4.64 13.07 -13.22
CA PHE A 78 4.65 12.79 -11.79
C PHE A 78 6.08 12.51 -11.32
N GLY A 79 6.33 12.79 -10.05
CA GLY A 79 7.48 12.24 -9.35
C GLY A 79 7.24 10.77 -9.02
N TRP A 80 8.20 9.90 -9.33
CA TRP A 80 8.15 8.48 -8.97
C TRP A 80 9.37 8.09 -8.15
N SER A 81 9.14 7.69 -6.90
CA SER A 81 10.16 7.20 -5.98
C SER A 81 9.72 5.86 -5.41
N ASP A 82 10.35 4.78 -5.88
CA ASP A 82 10.15 3.44 -5.33
C ASP A 82 11.49 2.71 -5.19
N ASP A 83 12.02 2.69 -3.97
CA ASP A 83 13.30 2.07 -3.63
C ASP A 83 13.31 0.55 -3.87
N ARG A 84 12.14 -0.06 -4.05
CA ARG A 84 12.01 -1.51 -4.31
C ARG A 84 12.01 -1.84 -5.80
N GLY A 85 12.03 -0.85 -6.69
CA GLY A 85 12.07 -1.05 -8.14
C GLY A 85 10.91 -1.89 -8.68
N ARG A 86 9.71 -1.75 -8.10
CA ARG A 86 8.51 -2.45 -8.59
C ARG A 86 8.04 -1.83 -9.90
N ASP A 87 7.29 -2.61 -10.68
CA ASP A 87 6.61 -2.09 -11.88
C ASP A 87 5.63 -0.96 -11.49
N LEU A 88 5.58 0.10 -12.30
CA LEU A 88 4.53 1.12 -12.19
C LEU A 88 3.21 0.57 -12.75
N VAL A 89 2.15 0.61 -11.94
CA VAL A 89 0.81 0.14 -12.35
C VAL A 89 -0.15 1.33 -12.47
N LEU A 90 -0.56 1.61 -13.71
CA LEU A 90 -1.57 2.61 -14.07
C LEU A 90 -2.85 1.92 -14.57
N ASP A 91 -4.00 2.30 -14.02
CA ASP A 91 -5.27 1.65 -14.37
C ASP A 91 -5.90 2.31 -15.59
N PHE A 92 -6.11 1.53 -16.65
CA PHE A 92 -6.93 1.92 -17.80
C PHE A 92 -8.09 0.94 -17.95
N LYS A 93 -9.29 1.46 -18.20
CA LYS A 93 -10.44 0.63 -18.53
C LYS A 93 -10.17 -0.10 -19.85
N ASP A 94 -10.35 -1.42 -19.85
CA ASP A 94 -10.16 -2.31 -21.00
C ASP A 94 -8.81 -2.06 -21.71
N ALA A 95 -7.71 -1.99 -20.95
CA ALA A 95 -6.39 -1.60 -21.43
C ALA A 95 -5.95 -2.35 -22.70
N ALA A 96 -6.19 -3.67 -22.75
CA ALA A 96 -5.82 -4.52 -23.88
C ALA A 96 -6.48 -4.08 -25.21
N GLU A 97 -7.67 -3.48 -25.13
CA GLU A 97 -8.45 -3.07 -26.29
C GLU A 97 -8.23 -1.60 -26.63
N ARG A 98 -7.95 -0.76 -25.61
CA ARG A 98 -7.99 0.71 -25.72
C ARG A 98 -6.64 1.39 -25.70
N VAL A 99 -5.62 0.80 -25.09
CA VAL A 99 -4.26 1.37 -25.08
C VAL A 99 -3.52 0.91 -26.33
N ARG A 100 -3.04 1.86 -27.12
CA ARG A 100 -2.35 1.57 -28.40
C ARG A 100 -0.84 1.64 -28.29
N MET A 101 -0.33 2.52 -27.45
CA MET A 101 1.09 2.79 -27.30
C MET A 101 1.32 3.39 -25.92
N VAL A 102 2.46 3.06 -25.33
CA VAL A 102 2.96 3.66 -24.10
C VAL A 102 4.41 4.05 -24.33
N SER A 103 4.73 5.30 -24.04
CA SER A 103 6.10 5.79 -23.97
C SER A 103 6.35 6.40 -22.60
N ALA A 104 7.56 6.23 -22.09
CA ALA A 104 8.00 6.81 -20.83
C ALA A 104 9.27 7.63 -21.12
N ASN A 105 9.27 8.90 -20.70
CA ASN A 105 10.41 9.80 -20.86
C ASN A 105 10.95 9.87 -22.32
N GLY A 106 10.05 9.83 -23.30
CA GLY A 106 10.38 9.91 -24.72
C GLY A 106 10.82 8.59 -25.38
N ALA A 107 10.82 7.48 -24.66
CA ALA A 107 11.14 6.16 -25.20
C ALA A 107 9.93 5.21 -25.15
N ASP A 108 9.75 4.40 -26.19
CA ASP A 108 8.74 3.34 -26.18
C ASP A 108 9.09 2.30 -25.11
N VAL A 109 8.08 1.82 -24.39
CA VAL A 109 8.25 0.83 -23.33
C VAL A 109 7.42 -0.42 -23.58
N VAL A 110 7.94 -1.56 -23.11
CA VAL A 110 7.16 -2.78 -23.02
C VAL A 110 6.23 -2.67 -21.82
N TRP A 111 4.95 -2.94 -22.02
CA TRP A 111 3.92 -2.94 -20.98
C TRP A 111 3.04 -4.18 -21.12
N ARG A 112 2.28 -4.48 -20.06
CA ARG A 112 1.38 -5.64 -19.97
C ARG A 112 0.06 -5.26 -19.31
N VAL A 113 -0.96 -6.07 -19.59
CA VAL A 113 -2.27 -6.05 -18.93
C VAL A 113 -2.37 -7.15 -17.89
#